data_AF-A0A9Q0GRA5-F1
#
_entry.id   AF-A0A9Q0GRA5-F1
#
_cell.length_a   1.000
_cell.length_b   1.000
_cell.length_c   1.000
_cell.angle_alpha   90.00
_cell.angle_beta   90.00
_cell.angle_gamma   90.00
#
_symmetry.space_group_name_H-M   'P 1'
#
loop_
_entity.id
_entity.type
_entity.pdbx_description
1 polymer ?
#
loop_
_entity_poly.entity_id
_entity_poly.type
_entity_poly.pdbx_seq_one_letter_code
_entity_poly.pdbx_strand_id
1 'polypeptide(L)'
;MLQPRIVGEEHYEIAQRVKQTLQRYKELQDIIAILGLDELSEEDRLTVARARKIERFLSQPFFVAEVFTGSPGKYVGLAETIRGFQLILSGELDGLPEQAFYLVGSAAVGSTTFAAGGSGTRRPKKPLECCRDDKKRALSYVALKKRALRV
;
A
#
# COMPACT_ATOMS: atom_id res chain seq x y z
N MET A 1 8.90 18.69 14.57
CA MET A 1 9.39 17.33 14.89
C MET A 1 8.22 16.46 15.29
N LEU A 2 8.15 15.19 14.85
CA LEU A 2 7.19 14.22 15.40
C LEU A 2 7.60 13.89 16.84
N GLN A 3 6.64 13.81 17.75
CA GLN A 3 6.86 13.44 19.14
C GLN A 3 6.21 12.08 19.41
N PRO A 4 6.96 11.06 19.90
CA PRO A 4 6.42 9.72 20.17
C PRO A 4 5.18 9.73 21.09
N ARG A 5 5.16 10.65 22.06
CA ARG A 5 4.08 10.79 23.05
C ARG A 5 2.71 11.14 22.46
N ILE A 6 2.65 11.67 21.24
CA ILE A 6 1.40 12.11 20.58
C ILE A 6 0.92 11.08 19.55
N VAL A 7 1.84 10.49 18.77
CA VAL A 7 1.52 9.60 17.64
C VAL A 7 1.64 8.10 17.96
N GLY A 8 2.26 7.75 19.09
CA GLY A 8 2.61 6.37 19.43
C GLY A 8 4.02 6.00 18.96
N GLU A 9 4.66 5.07 19.67
CA GLU A 9 6.04 4.62 19.39
C GLU A 9 6.14 3.91 18.03
N GLU A 10 5.23 2.98 17.75
CA GLU A 10 5.22 2.20 16.51
C GLU A 10 5.16 3.10 15.25
N HIS A 11 4.25 4.07 15.24
CA HIS A 11 4.12 5.01 14.13
C HIS A 11 5.37 5.90 14.02
N TYR A 12 5.92 6.36 15.15
CA TYR A 12 7.13 7.18 15.15
C TYR A 12 8.32 6.43 14.57
N GLU A 13 8.55 5.18 14.98
CA GLU A 13 9.65 4.35 14.51
C GLU A 13 9.55 4.07 13.01
N ILE A 14 8.37 3.67 12.54
CA ILE A 14 8.14 3.40 11.12
C ILE A 14 8.36 4.67 10.30
N ALA A 15 7.82 5.80 10.73
CA ALA A 15 8.03 7.08 10.05
C ALA A 15 9.51 7.48 9.99
N GLN A 16 10.30 7.16 11.02
CA GLN A 16 11.74 7.41 10.97
C GLN A 16 12.49 6.48 10.02
N ARG A 17 12.17 5.19 10.03
CA ARG A 17 12.78 4.22 9.10
C ARG A 17 12.47 4.57 7.65
N VAL A 18 11.23 4.99 7.36
CA VAL A 18 10.84 5.48 6.03
C VAL A 18 11.70 6.69 5.62
N LYS A 19 11.88 7.67 6.51
CA LYS A 19 12.71 8.84 6.24
C LYS A 19 14.18 8.48 5.98
N GLN A 20 14.75 7.61 6.80
CA GLN A 20 16.13 7.13 6.63
C GLN A 20 16.30 6.42 5.28
N THR A 21 15.35 5.56 4.90
CA THR A 21 15.38 4.84 3.62
C THR A 21 15.31 5.79 2.43
N LEU A 22 14.41 6.79 2.48
CA LEU A 22 14.29 7.80 1.42
C LEU A 22 15.51 8.72 1.35
N GLN A 23 16.13 9.04 2.49
CA GLN A 23 17.35 9.84 2.52
C GLN A 23 18.51 9.09 1.87
N ARG A 24 18.69 7.81 2.22
CA ARG A 24 19.69 6.93 1.60
C ARG A 24 19.45 6.81 0.09
N TYR A 25 18.20 6.68 -0.33
CA TYR A 25 17.86 6.64 -1.76
C TYR A 25 18.27 7.90 -2.52
N LYS A 26 18.08 9.09 -1.93
CA LYS A 26 18.53 10.35 -2.56
C LYS A 26 20.04 10.41 -2.74
N GLU A 27 20.81 9.98 -1.74
CA GLU A 27 22.27 9.91 -1.83
C GLU A 27 22.72 8.95 -2.93
N LEU A 28 22.03 7.81 -3.07
CA LEU A 28 22.29 6.82 -4.12
C LEU A 28 21.85 7.31 -5.50
N GLN A 29 20.80 8.13 -5.59
CA GLN A 29 20.27 8.64 -6.86
C GLN A 29 21.29 9.51 -7.62
N ASP A 30 22.06 10.33 -6.90
CA ASP A 30 23.12 11.15 -7.50
C ASP A 30 24.24 10.28 -8.07
N ILE A 31 24.59 9.19 -7.39
CA ILE A 31 25.59 8.21 -7.83
C ILE A 31 25.07 7.44 -9.06
N ILE A 32 23.81 6.97 -9.03
CA ILE A 32 23.16 6.25 -10.14
C ILE A 32 23.14 7.12 -11.40
N ALA A 33 22.92 8.42 -11.26
CA ALA A 33 22.90 9.34 -12.40
C ALA A 33 24.28 9.48 -13.10
N ILE A 34 25.37 9.25 -12.37
CA ILE A 34 26.74 9.35 -12.90
C ILE A 34 27.25 7.99 -13.41
N LEU A 35 27.15 6.94 -12.59
CA LEU A 35 27.77 5.63 -12.84
C LEU A 35 26.81 4.60 -13.44
N GLY A 36 25.50 4.74 -13.20
CA GLY A 36 24.50 3.72 -13.54
C GLY A 36 24.16 2.79 -12.37
N LEU A 37 23.12 1.96 -12.55
CA LEU A 37 22.57 1.10 -11.48
C LEU A 37 23.43 -0.15 -11.21
N ASP A 38 24.23 -0.59 -12.19
CA ASP A 38 24.94 -1.86 -12.13
C ASP A 38 26.24 -1.79 -11.31
N GLU A 39 26.72 -0.58 -11.00
CA GLU A 39 27.92 -0.33 -10.18
C GLU A 39 27.63 -0.33 -8.66
N LEU A 40 26.37 -0.50 -8.27
CA LEU A 40 25.97 -0.51 -6.87
C LEU A 40 26.18 -1.87 -6.22
N SER A 41 26.45 -1.85 -4.92
CA SER A 41 26.41 -3.04 -4.09
C SER A 41 25.01 -3.67 -4.10
N GLU A 42 24.91 -4.99 -3.90
CA GLU A 42 23.61 -5.67 -3.84
C GLU A 42 22.70 -5.09 -2.74
N GLU A 43 23.28 -4.68 -1.60
CA GLU A 43 22.56 -4.06 -0.48
C GLU A 43 21.99 -2.68 -0.84
N ASP A 44 22.76 -1.85 -1.54
CA ASP A 44 22.27 -0.55 -2.00
C ASP A 44 21.22 -0.71 -3.10
N ARG A 45 21.35 -1.72 -3.98
CA ARG A 45 20.35 -2.04 -4.99
C ARG A 45 19.01 -2.45 -4.35
N LEU A 46 19.05 -3.26 -3.29
CA LEU A 46 17.86 -3.61 -2.51
C LEU A 46 17.25 -2.39 -1.82
N THR A 47 18.08 -1.51 -1.28
CA THR A 47 17.63 -0.25 -0.65
C THR A 47 16.92 0.64 -1.66
N VAL A 48 17.47 0.79 -2.87
CA VAL A 48 16.85 1.52 -3.99
C VAL A 48 15.52 0.89 -4.38
N ALA A 49 15.46 -0.43 -4.54
CA ALA A 49 14.22 -1.13 -4.90
C ALA A 49 13.11 -0.92 -3.85
N ARG A 50 13.44 -1.00 -2.57
CA ARG A 50 12.49 -0.73 -1.47
C ARG A 50 12.08 0.74 -1.41
N ALA A 51 13.01 1.67 -1.58
CA ALA A 51 12.71 3.10 -1.60
C ALA A 51 11.74 3.47 -2.73
N ARG A 52 11.94 2.93 -3.94
CA ARG A 52 11.02 3.14 -5.07
C ARG A 52 9.62 2.59 -4.77
N LYS A 53 9.52 1.42 -4.11
CA LYS A 53 8.23 0.89 -3.64
C LYS A 53 7.55 1.81 -2.63
N ILE A 54 8.31 2.37 -1.68
CA ILE A 54 7.80 3.35 -0.70
C ILE A 54 7.26 4.59 -1.41
N GLU A 55 7.99 5.16 -2.38
CA GLU A 55 7.54 6.32 -3.15
C GLU A 55 6.23 6.04 -3.91
N ARG A 56 6.09 4.84 -4.49
CA ARG A 56 4.86 4.43 -5.16
C ARG A 56 3.73 4.19 -4.17
N PHE A 57 4.00 3.58 -3.03
CA PHE A 57 3.00 3.30 -2.00
C PHE A 57 2.43 4.58 -1.35
N LEU A 58 3.18 5.68 -1.37
CA LEU A 58 2.68 7.00 -0.96
C LEU A 58 1.63 7.58 -1.94
N SER A 59 1.50 7.02 -3.15
CA SER A 59 0.47 7.44 -4.10
C SER A 59 -0.87 6.78 -3.78
N GLN A 60 -1.92 7.59 -3.61
CA GLN A 60 -3.28 7.13 -3.37
C GLN A 60 -4.27 7.78 -4.34
N PRO A 61 -5.30 7.04 -4.80
CA PRO A 61 -6.37 7.62 -5.60
C PRO A 61 -7.26 8.48 -4.71
N PHE A 62 -7.36 9.77 -5.05
CA PHE A 62 -8.23 10.72 -4.35
C PHE A 62 -9.64 10.74 -4.96
N PHE A 63 -10.67 10.84 -4.11
CA PHE A 63 -12.06 10.98 -4.55
C PHE A 63 -12.29 12.18 -5.48
N VAL A 64 -11.55 13.27 -5.28
CA VAL A 64 -11.62 14.46 -6.14
C VAL A 64 -10.95 14.27 -7.49
N ALA A 65 -10.03 13.31 -7.59
CA ALA A 65 -9.26 13.03 -8.80
C ALA A 65 -9.90 11.95 -9.69
N GLU A 66 -11.06 11.40 -9.31
CA GLU A 66 -11.75 10.36 -10.07
C GLU A 66 -12.09 10.83 -11.50
N VAL A 67 -12.45 12.10 -11.65
CA VAL A 67 -12.78 12.71 -12.95
C VAL A 67 -11.57 12.77 -13.89
N PHE A 68 -10.35 12.84 -13.34
CA PHE A 68 -9.11 12.93 -14.12
C PHE A 68 -8.43 11.58 -14.33
N THR A 69 -8.47 10.72 -13.31
CA THR A 69 -7.74 9.43 -13.30
C THR A 69 -8.60 8.25 -13.75
N GLY A 70 -9.93 8.40 -13.74
CA GLY A 70 -10.87 7.33 -14.04
C GLY A 70 -10.89 6.19 -13.02
N SER A 71 -10.12 6.30 -11.93
CA SER A 71 -10.01 5.29 -10.88
C SER A 71 -10.75 5.77 -9.62
N PRO A 72 -11.57 4.92 -8.97
CA PRO A 72 -12.31 5.32 -7.78
C PRO A 72 -11.36 5.61 -6.62
N GLY A 73 -11.66 6.67 -5.86
CA GLY A 73 -10.94 7.04 -4.66
C GLY A 73 -11.06 5.97 -3.58
N LYS A 74 -10.03 5.86 -2.75
CA LYS A 74 -9.99 4.92 -1.63
C LYS A 74 -9.64 5.66 -0.34
N TYR A 75 -10.29 5.25 0.74
CA TYR A 75 -9.94 5.68 2.09
C TYR A 75 -9.09 4.60 2.75
N VAL A 76 -7.97 5.01 3.36
CA VAL A 76 -7.01 4.09 4.00
C VAL A 76 -7.03 4.36 5.50
N GLY A 77 -7.21 3.32 6.30
CA GLY A 77 -7.13 3.44 7.76
C GLY A 77 -5.69 3.61 8.23
N LEU A 78 -5.47 4.37 9.31
CA LEU A 78 -4.14 4.59 9.89
C LEU A 78 -3.39 3.28 10.19
N ALA A 79 -4.07 2.32 10.83
CA ALA A 79 -3.48 1.03 11.19
C ALA A 79 -3.08 0.20 9.96
N GLU A 80 -3.79 0.35 8.84
CA GLU A 80 -3.43 -0.34 7.59
C GLU A 80 -2.21 0.28 6.93
N THR A 81 -2.11 1.61 6.98
CA THR A 81 -0.95 2.35 6.47
C THR A 81 0.32 1.95 7.23
N ILE A 82 0.26 1.93 8.56
CA ILE A 82 1.37 1.53 9.44
C ILE A 82 1.84 0.11 9.10
N ARG A 83 0.91 -0.85 9.04
CA ARG A 83 1.22 -2.23 8.64
C ARG A 83 1.79 -2.32 7.22
N GLY A 84 1.26 -1.55 6.27
CA GLY A 84 1.77 -1.53 4.89
C GLY A 84 3.23 -1.10 4.80
N PHE A 85 3.60 -0.02 5.49
CA PHE A 85 5.00 0.41 5.56
C PHE A 85 5.89 -0.59 6.29
N GLN A 86 5.39 -1.23 7.35
CA GLN A 86 6.14 -2.27 8.05
C GLN A 86 6.46 -3.46 7.14
N LEU A 87 5.49 -3.92 6.33
CA LEU A 87 5.68 -5.01 5.37
C LEU A 87 6.72 -4.66 4.30
N ILE A 88 6.69 -3.43 3.77
CA ILE A 88 7.68 -2.97 2.79
C ILE A 88 9.08 -2.88 3.42
N LEU A 89 9.20 -2.36 4.64
CA LEU A 89 10.48 -2.24 5.35
C LEU A 89 11.06 -3.59 5.78
N SER A 90 10.21 -4.57 6.10
CA SER A 90 10.62 -5.92 6.49
C SER A 90 11.09 -6.79 5.32
N GLY A 91 10.78 -6.40 4.08
CA GLY A 91 11.16 -7.15 2.87
C GLY A 91 10.17 -8.25 2.47
N GLU A 92 9.06 -8.42 3.19
CA GLU A 92 8.03 -9.42 2.85
C GLU A 92 7.43 -9.23 1.44
N LEU A 93 7.49 -8.01 0.90
CA LEU A 93 6.97 -7.65 -0.41
C LEU A 93 8.07 -7.43 -1.47
N ASP A 94 9.27 -7.97 -1.25
CA ASP A 94 10.39 -7.79 -2.18
C ASP A 94 10.16 -8.47 -3.53
N GLY A 95 9.44 -9.59 -3.57
CA GLY A 95 9.09 -10.30 -4.80
C GLY A 95 8.04 -9.63 -5.70
N LEU A 96 7.38 -8.56 -5.23
CA LEU A 96 6.37 -7.85 -6.01
C LEU A 96 6.99 -6.72 -6.87
N PRO A 97 6.51 -6.50 -8.10
CA PRO A 97 6.95 -5.40 -8.94
C PRO A 97 6.49 -4.06 -8.37
N GLU A 98 7.27 -2.99 -8.59
CA GLU A 98 6.96 -1.64 -8.12
C GLU A 98 5.60 -1.12 -8.62
N GLN A 99 5.18 -1.54 -9.81
CA GLN A 99 3.90 -1.17 -10.41
C GLN A 99 2.71 -1.62 -9.55
N ALA A 100 2.87 -2.69 -8.77
CA ALA A 100 1.83 -3.20 -7.88
C ALA A 100 1.58 -2.29 -6.67
N PHE A 101 2.43 -1.29 -6.43
CA PHE A 101 2.29 -0.30 -5.36
C PHE A 101 1.74 1.04 -5.86
N TYR A 102 1.52 1.21 -7.16
CA TYR A 102 1.04 2.47 -7.72
C TYR A 102 -0.48 2.59 -7.58
N LEU A 103 -0.94 3.69 -6.96
CA LEU A 103 -2.36 3.99 -6.72
C LEU A 103 -3.13 2.90 -5.96
N VAL A 104 -2.46 2.18 -5.06
CA VAL A 104 -3.09 1.14 -4.24
C VAL A 104 -3.36 1.68 -2.85
N GLY A 105 -4.63 1.94 -2.55
CA GLY A 105 -5.05 2.48 -1.25
C GLY A 105 -4.94 1.53 -0.05
N SER A 106 -4.32 0.35 -0.14
CA SER A 106 -4.21 -0.56 1.02
C SER A 106 -3.05 -1.54 0.85
N ALA A 107 -2.49 -2.02 1.96
CA ALA A 107 -1.43 -3.03 2.01
C ALA A 107 -1.81 -4.40 1.43
N ALA A 108 -3.11 -4.66 1.21
CA ALA A 108 -3.62 -5.80 0.46
C ALA A 108 -3.35 -5.61 -1.04
N VAL A 109 -2.08 -5.62 -1.41
CA VAL A 109 -1.64 -5.78 -2.79
C VAL A 109 -1.88 -7.25 -3.15
N GLY A 110 -3.07 -7.52 -3.67
CA GLY A 110 -3.45 -8.85 -4.12
C GLY A 110 -4.94 -8.96 -4.42
N SER A 111 -5.37 -8.52 -5.61
CA SER A 111 -6.34 -9.29 -6.45
C SER A 111 -6.93 -8.53 -7.65
N THR A 112 -6.90 -7.19 -7.76
CA THR A 112 -7.83 -6.53 -8.72
C THR A 112 -7.28 -5.56 -9.76
N THR A 113 -5.96 -5.37 -9.94
CA THR A 113 -5.48 -4.43 -10.98
C THR A 113 -4.27 -4.93 -11.75
N PHE A 114 -4.47 -5.99 -12.55
CA PHE A 114 -3.84 -6.09 -13.86
C PHE A 114 -4.92 -5.73 -14.89
N ALA A 115 -4.92 -4.48 -15.34
CA ALA A 115 -5.66 -4.07 -16.53
C ALA A 115 -4.83 -3.02 -17.28
N ALA A 116 -3.81 -3.50 -17.99
CA ALA A 116 -3.13 -2.72 -19.02
C ALA A 116 -3.51 -3.31 -20.39
N GLY A 117 -4.20 -2.51 -21.21
CA GLY A 117 -4.21 -2.61 -22.68
C GLY A 117 -5.31 -3.46 -23.33
N GLY A 118 -6.29 -2.80 -23.96
CA GLY A 118 -7.20 -3.44 -24.91
C GLY A 118 -8.46 -2.63 -25.22
N SER A 119 -8.47 -1.97 -26.38
CA SER A 119 -9.63 -1.37 -27.03
C SER A 119 -10.90 -2.23 -26.92
N GLY A 120 -12.02 -1.62 -26.55
CA GLY A 120 -13.34 -2.26 -26.68
C GLY A 120 -14.29 -1.91 -25.54
N THR A 121 -15.26 -1.07 -25.87
CA THR A 121 -16.50 -0.80 -25.12
C THR A 121 -16.92 -1.92 -24.16
N ARG A 122 -16.75 -1.71 -22.85
CA ARG A 122 -17.58 -2.34 -21.83
C ARG A 122 -17.56 -1.50 -20.56
N ARG A 123 -18.66 -0.79 -20.31
CA ARG A 123 -18.93 -0.10 -19.04
C ARG A 123 -18.79 -1.10 -17.89
N PRO A 124 -17.98 -0.84 -16.84
CA PRO A 124 -18.13 -1.56 -15.59
C PRO A 124 -19.35 -1.00 -14.84
N LYS A 125 -20.22 -1.91 -14.40
CA LYS A 125 -21.41 -1.59 -13.61
C LYS A 125 -21.00 -1.17 -12.20
N LYS A 126 -21.52 -0.01 -11.78
CA LYS A 126 -21.77 0.51 -10.41
C LYS A 126 -20.62 0.44 -9.37
N PRO A 127 -20.30 1.58 -8.71
CA PRO A 127 -19.43 1.59 -7.54
C PRO A 127 -20.21 1.14 -6.28
N LEU A 128 -19.51 0.61 -5.27
CA LEU A 128 -19.95 0.06 -3.97
C LEU A 128 -20.25 -1.46 -3.89
N GLU A 129 -19.22 -2.31 -4.05
CA GLU A 129 -19.25 -3.70 -3.51
C GLU A 129 -17.91 -4.14 -2.88
N CYS A 130 -17.22 -3.26 -2.15
CA CYS A 130 -16.10 -3.67 -1.28
C CYS A 130 -16.51 -3.87 0.21
N CYS A 131 -17.72 -3.45 0.60
CA CYS A 131 -18.24 -3.60 1.97
C CYS A 131 -19.34 -4.67 2.13
N ARG A 132 -19.46 -5.65 1.22
CA ARG A 132 -20.54 -6.65 1.29
C ARG A 132 -20.18 -7.95 2.01
N ASP A 133 -18.91 -8.24 2.28
CA ASP A 133 -18.54 -9.54 2.85
C ASP A 133 -18.55 -9.60 4.39
N ASP A 134 -18.57 -8.47 5.10
CA ASP A 134 -18.68 -8.49 6.57
C ASP A 134 -20.11 -8.76 7.07
N LYS A 135 -21.17 -8.46 6.29
CA LYS A 135 -22.55 -8.73 6.72
C LYS A 135 -22.87 -10.23 6.75
N LYS A 136 -22.30 -11.04 5.85
CA LYS A 136 -22.51 -12.49 5.85
C LYS A 136 -21.81 -13.17 7.03
N ARG A 137 -20.63 -12.69 7.44
CA ARG A 137 -19.94 -13.14 8.67
C ARG A 137 -20.64 -12.66 9.95
N ALA A 138 -21.21 -11.46 9.97
CA ALA A 138 -21.97 -10.98 11.14
C ALA A 138 -23.28 -11.76 11.33
N LEU A 139 -23.99 -12.12 10.25
CA LEU A 139 -25.21 -12.92 10.32
C LEU A 139 -24.95 -14.37 10.74
N SER A 140 -23.82 -14.97 10.34
CA SER A 140 -23.47 -16.32 10.82
C SER A 140 -23.15 -16.34 12.30
N TYR A 141 -22.48 -15.31 12.84
CA TYR A 141 -22.15 -15.22 14.26
C TYR A 141 -23.39 -15.00 15.13
N VAL A 142 -24.34 -14.15 14.72
CA VAL A 142 -25.62 -13.96 15.43
C VAL A 142 -26.51 -15.22 15.36
N ALA A 143 -26.50 -15.93 14.24
CA ALA A 143 -27.22 -17.20 14.09
C ALA A 143 -26.62 -18.32 14.98
N LEU A 144 -25.29 -18.43 15.04
CA LEU A 144 -24.60 -19.35 15.94
C LEU A 144 -24.84 -19.00 17.42
N LYS A 145 -24.80 -17.71 17.79
CA LYS A 145 -25.02 -17.27 19.18
C LYS A 145 -26.48 -17.45 19.63
N LYS A 146 -27.47 -17.27 18.74
CA LYS A 146 -28.88 -17.61 19.01
C LYS A 146 -29.14 -19.11 19.14
N ARG A 147 -28.32 -19.95 18.50
CA ARG A 147 -28.42 -21.42 18.61
C ARG A 147 -27.76 -21.95 19.89
N ALA A 148 -26.72 -21.28 20.39
CA ALA A 148 -26.05 -21.61 21.65
C ALA A 148 -26.81 -21.15 22.91
N LEU A 149 -27.71 -20.16 22.80
CA LEU A 149 -28.55 -19.65 23.90
C LEU A 149 -29.93 -20.33 24.00
N ARG A 150 -30.12 -21.48 23.35
CA ARG A 150 -31.26 -22.39 23.57
C ARG A 150 -30.75 -23.73 24.07
N VAL A 151 -30.24 -23.73 25.30
CA VAL A 151 -30.26 -24.85 26.25
C VAL A 151 -30.57 -24.24 27.60
#